data_AF-A0A7R9MPU1-F1
#
_entry.id   AF-A0A7R9MPU1-F1
#
_cell.length_a   1.000
_cell.length_b   1.000
_cell.length_c   1.000
_cell.angle_alpha   90.00
_cell.angle_beta   90.00
_cell.angle_gamma   90.00
#
_symmetry.space_group_name_H-M   'P 1'
#
loop_
_entity.id
_entity.type
_entity.pdbx_description
1 polymer ?
#
loop_
_entity_poly.entity_id
_entity_poly.type
_entity_poly.pdbx_seq_one_letter_code
_entity_poly.pdbx_strand_id
1 'polypeptide(L)'
;DFYQIHSYECGQEHPIKRSAQQYGLDKPLMVGEFSTKRSCVSDSAEVYKHYYFSGYNGCMAWQYNDHQDNDRDTRDVINHGIESIRHETSNGVIAIKI
;
A
#
# COMPACT_ATOMS: atom_id res chain seq x y z
N ASP A 1 -0.45 -16.30 -9.85
CA ASP A 1 0.85 -15.63 -9.60
C ASP A 1 0.72 -14.13 -9.85
N PHE A 2 1.63 -13.30 -9.34
CA PHE A 2 1.56 -11.84 -9.41
C PHE A 2 2.95 -11.19 -9.32
N TYR A 3 3.06 -9.93 -9.73
CA TYR A 3 4.25 -9.09 -9.51
C TYR A 3 4.14 -8.31 -8.19
N GLN A 4 5.29 -7.98 -7.60
CA GLN A 4 5.38 -7.24 -6.34
C GLN A 4 6.44 -6.14 -6.44
N ILE A 5 6.10 -4.93 -6.01
CA ILE A 5 7.03 -3.79 -5.88
C ILE A 5 7.16 -3.42 -4.41
N HIS A 6 8.40 -3.25 -3.93
CA HIS A 6 8.67 -2.60 -2.66
C HIS A 6 9.06 -1.15 -2.97
N SER A 7 8.54 -0.19 -2.22
CA SER A 7 8.86 1.22 -2.46
C SER A 7 9.01 2.01 -1.17
N TYR A 8 10.16 2.66 -1.10
CA TYR A 8 10.56 3.57 -0.05
C TYR A 8 11.17 4.79 -0.73
N GLU A 9 11.01 5.97 -0.14
CA GLU A 9 11.48 7.27 -0.64
C GLU A 9 10.71 7.80 -1.86
N CYS A 10 10.29 9.06 -1.78
CA CYS A 10 9.41 9.68 -2.77
C CYS A 10 10.14 10.07 -4.08
N GLY A 11 10.53 9.09 -4.89
CA GLY A 11 11.04 9.25 -6.24
C GLY A 11 9.96 9.53 -7.29
N GLN A 12 10.37 9.77 -8.55
CA GLN A 12 9.43 9.91 -9.68
C GLN A 12 8.69 8.61 -10.00
N GLU A 13 9.38 7.47 -9.82
CA GLU A 13 8.84 6.14 -10.14
C GLU A 13 8.03 5.51 -8.97
N HIS A 14 7.81 6.26 -7.88
CA HIS A 14 7.13 5.73 -6.69
C HIS A 14 5.66 5.37 -7.02
N PRO A 15 5.16 4.18 -6.59
CA PRO A 15 3.83 3.69 -6.95
C PRO A 15 2.69 4.59 -6.44
N ILE A 16 2.90 5.38 -5.37
CA ILE A 16 1.92 6.39 -4.93
C ILE A 16 1.63 7.49 -5.96
N LYS A 17 2.50 7.67 -6.96
CA LYS A 17 2.33 8.65 -8.04
C LYS A 17 1.78 8.03 -9.31
N ARG A 18 1.48 6.72 -9.31
CA ARG A 18 1.09 5.96 -10.50
C ARG A 18 -0.10 5.05 -10.23
N SER A 19 -0.87 4.78 -11.28
CA SER A 19 -1.81 3.67 -11.29
C SER A 19 -1.10 2.38 -11.71
N ALA A 20 -1.65 1.23 -11.30
CA ALA A 20 -1.10 -0.07 -11.67
C ALA A 20 -1.04 -0.27 -13.20
N GLN A 21 -2.02 0.27 -13.93
CA GLN A 21 -2.07 0.18 -15.39
C GLN A 21 -0.88 0.85 -16.08
N GLN A 22 -0.30 1.91 -15.50
CA GLN A 22 0.84 2.62 -16.10
C GLN A 22 2.11 1.77 -16.17
N TYR A 23 2.18 0.65 -15.44
CA TYR A 23 3.29 -0.30 -15.54
C TYR A 23 3.17 -1.24 -16.75
N GLY A 24 2.02 -1.31 -17.43
CA GLY A 24 1.84 -2.11 -18.63
C GLY A 24 2.03 -3.63 -18.42
N LEU A 25 1.76 -4.11 -17.21
CA LEU A 25 1.98 -5.51 -16.83
C LEU A 25 0.81 -6.41 -17.24
N ASP A 26 1.12 -7.68 -17.46
CA ASP A 26 0.19 -8.74 -17.87
C ASP A 26 -0.34 -9.59 -16.70
N LYS A 27 0.08 -9.28 -15.47
CA LYS A 27 -0.27 -9.99 -14.24
C LYS A 27 -0.65 -9.00 -13.15
N PRO A 28 -1.40 -9.45 -12.11
CA PRO A 28 -1.70 -8.63 -10.95
C PRO A 28 -0.44 -8.01 -10.34
N LEU A 29 -0.55 -6.79 -9.83
CA LEU A 29 0.56 -6.04 -9.23
C LEU A 29 0.19 -5.61 -7.82
N MET A 30 1.01 -5.96 -6.83
CA MET A 30 0.86 -5.48 -5.46
C MET A 30 2.05 -4.65 -5.00
N VAL A 31 1.79 -3.75 -4.05
CA VAL A 31 2.84 -3.03 -3.32
C VAL A 31 3.20 -3.86 -2.08
N GLY A 32 4.26 -4.65 -2.17
CA GLY A 32 4.65 -5.62 -1.13
C GLY A 32 5.24 -5.00 0.12
N GLU A 33 5.81 -3.80 0.00
CA GLU A 33 6.29 -3.04 1.13
C GLU A 33 6.21 -1.53 0.84
N PHE A 34 5.78 -0.77 1.83
CA PHE A 34 5.88 0.69 1.89
C PHE A 34 5.86 1.18 3.35
N SER A 35 6.29 2.41 3.60
CA SER A 35 6.21 3.07 4.92
C SER A 35 5.79 4.53 4.72
N THR A 36 4.77 5.03 5.45
CA THR A 36 4.36 6.43 5.34
C THR A 36 5.44 7.37 5.83
N LYS A 37 6.29 6.93 6.77
CA LYS A 37 7.48 7.68 7.20
C LYS A 37 8.52 7.92 6.11
N ARG A 38 8.57 7.08 5.07
CA ARG A 38 9.49 7.21 3.93
C ARG A 38 8.78 7.51 2.60
N SER A 39 7.47 7.73 2.63
CA SER A 39 6.65 8.00 1.44
C SER A 39 6.49 9.50 1.20
N CYS A 40 5.95 9.87 0.05
CA CYS A 40 5.50 11.24 -0.25
C CYS A 40 4.34 11.70 0.61
N VAL A 41 3.55 10.73 1.08
CA VAL A 41 2.28 10.87 1.77
C VAL A 41 2.44 10.24 3.14
N SER A 42 2.25 11.04 4.18
CA SER A 42 2.40 10.63 5.58
C SER A 42 1.13 10.02 6.16
N ASP A 43 -0.04 10.30 5.56
CA ASP A 43 -1.32 9.71 5.96
C ASP A 43 -1.47 8.30 5.38
N SER A 44 -1.57 7.30 6.25
CA SER A 44 -1.74 5.91 5.83
C SER A 44 -3.10 5.65 5.18
N ALA A 45 -4.17 6.35 5.57
CA ALA A 45 -5.47 6.19 4.92
C ALA A 45 -5.43 6.64 3.45
N GLU A 46 -4.74 7.74 3.16
CA GLU A 46 -4.52 8.20 1.78
C GLU A 46 -3.70 7.20 0.97
N VAL A 47 -2.64 6.63 1.55
CA VAL A 47 -1.80 5.64 0.88
C VAL A 47 -2.57 4.36 0.53
N TYR A 48 -3.32 3.80 1.49
CA TYR A 48 -4.12 2.59 1.27
C TYR A 48 -5.23 2.84 0.25
N LYS A 49 -5.94 3.98 0.34
CA LYS A 49 -6.97 4.37 -0.64
C LYS A 49 -6.36 4.55 -2.03
N HIS A 50 -5.19 5.18 -2.16
CA HIS A 50 -4.53 5.32 -3.45
C HIS A 50 -4.27 3.97 -4.09
N TYR A 51 -3.61 3.04 -3.37
CA TYR A 51 -3.31 1.72 -3.92
C TYR A 51 -4.59 0.95 -4.27
N TYR A 52 -5.61 1.03 -3.43
CA TYR A 52 -6.89 0.39 -3.69
C TYR A 52 -7.60 0.98 -4.92
N PHE A 53 -7.77 2.30 -5.02
CA PHE A 53 -8.52 2.92 -6.12
C PHE A 53 -7.71 3.06 -7.41
N SER A 54 -6.38 2.92 -7.37
CA SER A 54 -5.51 3.03 -8.55
C SER A 54 -5.16 1.69 -9.21
N GLY A 55 -5.91 0.63 -8.88
CA GLY A 55 -5.87 -0.65 -9.58
C GLY A 55 -4.78 -1.63 -9.12
N TYR A 56 -4.08 -1.35 -8.00
CA TYR A 56 -3.19 -2.35 -7.41
C TYR A 56 -4.01 -3.47 -6.79
N ASN A 57 -3.47 -4.69 -6.79
CA ASN A 57 -4.15 -5.90 -6.31
C ASN A 57 -3.83 -6.23 -4.84
N GLY A 58 -3.08 -5.37 -4.16
CA GLY A 58 -2.74 -5.50 -2.76
C GLY A 58 -1.72 -4.46 -2.33
N CYS A 59 -1.68 -4.18 -1.03
CA CYS A 59 -0.63 -3.38 -0.43
C CYS A 59 -0.31 -3.88 0.98
N MET A 60 0.96 -3.83 1.38
CA MET A 60 1.42 -4.26 2.71
C MET A 60 2.38 -3.21 3.28
N ALA A 61 2.01 -2.59 4.40
CA ALA A 61 2.85 -1.63 5.09
C ALA A 61 3.97 -2.32 5.88
N TRP A 62 5.14 -1.68 5.94
CA TRP A 62 6.35 -2.14 6.59
C TRP A 62 6.60 -1.39 7.92
N GLN A 63 6.68 -2.05 9.07
CA GLN A 63 6.34 -3.45 9.34
C GLN A 63 5.61 -3.52 10.67
N TYR A 64 4.85 -4.60 10.89
CA TYR A 64 3.91 -4.67 12.02
C TYR A 64 4.57 -4.83 13.39
N ASN A 65 5.81 -5.33 13.44
CA ASN A 65 6.58 -5.37 14.68
C ASN A 65 7.19 -3.98 14.94
N ASP A 66 6.80 -3.40 16.07
CA ASP A 66 7.17 -2.06 16.53
C ASP A 66 8.63 -2.01 17.04
N HIS A 67 9.58 -2.38 16.19
CA HIS A 67 11.00 -2.18 16.46
C HIS A 67 11.32 -0.69 16.36
N GLN A 68 12.04 -0.16 17.37
CA GLN A 68 12.36 1.26 17.58
C GLN A 68 13.32 1.88 16.55
N ASP A 69 13.01 1.73 15.26
CA ASP A 69 13.73 2.36 14.17
C ASP A 69 12.85 3.44 13.54
N ASN A 70 13.46 4.55 13.15
CA ASN A 70 12.74 5.78 12.79
C ASN A 70 12.03 5.71 11.44
N ASP A 71 12.30 4.67 10.66
CA ASP A 71 11.90 4.56 9.24
C ASP A 71 10.62 3.73 9.00
N ARG A 72 9.98 3.25 10.07
CA ARG A 72 8.88 2.27 10.03
C ARG A 72 7.60 2.84 10.62
N ASP A 73 6.46 2.51 10.02
CA ASP A 73 5.16 2.89 10.57
C ASP A 73 4.91 2.17 11.89
N THR A 74 4.22 2.84 12.83
CA THR A 74 3.74 2.17 14.04
C THR A 74 2.55 1.28 13.68
N ARG A 75 2.20 0.33 14.57
CA ARG A 75 0.99 -0.50 14.38
C ARG A 75 -0.27 0.34 14.21
N ASP A 76 -0.38 1.46 14.93
CA ASP A 76 -1.55 2.34 14.84
C ASP A 76 -1.66 2.99 13.46
N VAL A 77 -0.53 3.42 12.88
CA VAL A 77 -0.50 3.96 11.52
C VAL A 77 -0.89 2.87 10.50
N ILE A 78 -0.38 1.65 10.66
CA ILE A 78 -0.73 0.52 9.78
C ILE A 78 -2.23 0.19 9.90
N ASN A 79 -2.75 0.07 11.11
CA ASN A 79 -4.16 -0.23 11.37
C ASN A 79 -5.07 0.87 10.81
N HIS A 80 -4.71 2.14 10.97
CA HIS A 80 -5.45 3.26 10.40
C HIS A 80 -5.61 3.13 8.88
N GLY A 81 -4.53 2.73 8.19
CA GLY A 81 -4.56 2.48 6.75
C GLY A 81 -5.47 1.30 6.37
N ILE A 82 -5.34 0.16 7.05
CA ILE A 82 -6.19 -1.03 6.82
C ILE A 82 -7.67 -0.70 7.05
N GLU A 83 -7.99 -0.02 8.15
CA GLU A 83 -9.36 0.37 8.50
C GLU A 83 -9.99 1.29 7.44
N SER A 84 -9.18 2.13 6.79
CA SER A 84 -9.66 3.07 5.78
C SER A 84 -10.26 2.42 4.53
N ILE A 85 -9.91 1.16 4.23
CA ILE A 85 -10.40 0.41 3.07
C ILE A 85 -11.16 -0.88 3.43
N ARG A 86 -11.36 -1.17 4.73
CA ARG A 86 -11.88 -2.47 5.22
C ARG A 86 -13.26 -2.86 4.67
N HIS A 87 -14.04 -1.89 4.21
CA HIS A 87 -15.40 -2.07 3.69
C HIS A 87 -15.49 -1.88 2.18
N GLU A 88 -14.38 -1.60 1.51
CA GLU A 88 -14.35 -1.36 0.07
C GLU A 88 -14.52 -2.66 -0.73
N THR A 89 -15.23 -2.54 -1.86
CA THR A 89 -15.49 -3.66 -2.77
C THR A 89 -15.31 -3.31 -4.26
N SER A 90 -14.98 -2.06 -4.60
CA SER A 90 -14.92 -1.58 -6.00
C SER A 90 -13.68 -2.04 -6.78
N ASN A 91 -12.58 -2.34 -6.10
CA ASN A 91 -11.37 -2.95 -6.68
C ASN A 91 -11.04 -4.30 -5.99
N GLY A 92 -12.07 -5.12 -5.80
CA GLY A 92 -11.96 -6.41 -5.11
C GLY A 92 -12.34 -6.32 -3.63
N VAL A 93 -12.85 -7.43 -3.09
CA VAL A 93 -13.32 -7.53 -1.71
C VAL A 93 -12.14 -7.62 -0.76
N ILE A 94 -12.10 -6.75 0.27
CA ILE A 94 -11.07 -6.80 1.33
C ILE A 94 -11.45 -7.80 2.43
N ALA A 95 -12.70 -7.79 2.89
CA ALA A 95 -13.17 -8.66 3.96
C ALA A 95 -13.45 -10.08 3.45
N ILE A 96 -12.41 -10.93 3.46
CA ILE A 96 -12.51 -12.33 3.02
C ILE A 96 -12.96 -13.24 4.17
N LYS A 97 -13.90 -14.14 3.88
CA LYS A 97 -14.24 -15.29 4.73
C LYS A 97 -13.55 -16.53 4.16
N ILE A 98 -12.66 -17.13 4.96
CA ILE A 98 -11.87 -18.32 4.60
C ILE A 98 -12.53 -19.57 5.16
#